data_AF-A0A969WRE2-F1
#
_entry.id   AF-A0A969WRE2-F1
#
_cell.length_a   1.000
_cell.length_b   1.000
_cell.length_c   1.000
_cell.angle_alpha   90.00
_cell.angle_beta   90.00
_cell.angle_gamma   90.00
#
_symmetry.space_group_name_H-M   'P 1'
#
loop_
_entity.id
_entity.type
_entity.pdbx_description
1 polymer ?
#
loop_
_entity_poly.entity_id
_entity_poly.type
_entity_poly.pdbx_seq_one_letter_code
_entity_poly.pdbx_strand_id
1 'polypeptide(L)'
;MKKIIIYLFATLLVYTSCDIDRFPYGSMSSDAVVADPDGSLESLLNGSYAQLKGWSDVMHRCGEYAGDNMMIRGTSTDAFYEFISYSRTPNNYRLQNFWDGSYKVIAQTSNLIKMIEEGNSAAIDNEIGEAYFLRGMMYFYLTRAYGRPYYQNPDKNLGVPIVNGTPDDMDNLQLPDRATVKETYEQAISDLEKSIELFSINNGPIFGSASAAKALLTRIYLYMSGTYEAPNTEYAELAIKYADEVISSEEYSLLPREEFMNYNKKTPENNDETIFAIKRVASEFSGFDHYYGVGGMYAVIGGMGWGEMYASAKYIDLLDETGRNDWYNNNLVDARAAFIEPQYVEEEDRVFRFIKNVYPLKKGTSVDDNTNYNYVQAKLINKNGELYCVETQTQYEYNGNDIVARKGADDKTLTREVEYKLTPVSEEEGIYEIESYNTFIDIEPINITVKGVIDNRMKLNRVYPMFYITKASREGEESHLHSPVIIRLGEVYLN
;
A
#
# COMPACT_ATOMS: atom_id res chain seq x y z
N MET A 1 35.67 45.43 63.16
CA MET A 1 34.82 45.81 62.01
C MET A 1 35.43 45.48 60.65
N LYS A 2 36.70 45.83 60.34
CA LYS A 2 37.33 45.50 59.04
C LYS A 2 37.41 43.99 58.70
N LYS A 3 37.61 43.10 59.68
CA LYS A 3 37.64 41.65 59.43
C LYS A 3 36.25 41.05 59.17
N ILE A 4 35.19 41.60 59.78
CA ILE A 4 33.80 41.13 59.58
C ILE A 4 33.29 41.51 58.19
N ILE A 5 33.67 42.69 57.67
CA ILE A 5 33.31 43.14 56.32
C ILE A 5 33.99 42.26 55.25
N ILE A 6 35.22 41.80 55.48
CA ILE A 6 35.93 40.88 54.56
C ILE A 6 35.27 39.50 54.54
N TYR A 7 34.82 38.98 55.69
CA TYR A 7 34.07 37.72 55.72
C TYR A 7 32.68 37.85 55.08
N LEU A 8 32.01 39.01 55.23
CA LEU A 8 30.73 39.26 54.56
C LEU A 8 30.86 39.37 53.04
N PHE A 9 31.93 40.00 52.53
CA PHE A 9 32.22 40.10 51.10
C PHE A 9 32.65 38.76 50.49
N ALA A 10 33.39 37.94 51.25
CA ALA A 10 33.78 36.59 50.83
C ALA A 10 32.58 35.63 50.79
N THR A 11 31.56 35.80 51.64
CA THR A 11 30.31 35.02 51.56
C THR A 11 29.37 35.49 50.44
N LEU A 12 29.43 36.75 50.02
CA LEU A 12 28.62 37.26 48.91
C LEU A 12 29.09 36.75 47.53
N LEU A 13 30.38 36.42 47.41
CA LEU A 13 30.98 35.89 46.17
C LEU A 13 30.74 34.38 45.95
N VAL A 14 30.09 33.68 46.88
CA VAL A 14 29.78 32.24 46.76
C VAL A 14 28.34 31.98 46.29
N TYR A 15 27.55 33.05 46.07
CA TYR A 15 26.17 32.95 45.58
C TYR A 15 26.01 33.33 44.10
N THR A 16 27.07 33.23 43.28
CA THR A 16 26.86 33.06 41.84
C THR A 16 26.49 31.59 41.60
N SER A 17 25.25 31.20 41.87
CA SER A 17 24.71 30.02 41.23
C SER A 17 24.67 30.35 39.75
N CYS A 18 25.53 29.72 38.94
CA CYS A 18 25.18 29.54 37.54
C CYS A 18 23.84 28.80 37.55
N ASP A 19 22.75 29.48 37.18
CA ASP A 19 21.58 28.78 36.69
C ASP A 19 22.06 27.98 35.48
N ILE A 20 22.37 26.71 35.70
CA ILE A 20 22.52 25.77 34.61
C ILE A 20 21.08 25.37 34.29
N ASP A 21 20.48 26.10 33.36
CA ASP A 21 19.27 25.64 32.70
C ASP A 21 19.59 24.32 32.00
N ARG A 22 19.25 23.22 32.66
CA ARG A 22 19.33 21.89 32.08
C ARG A 22 18.07 21.68 31.25
N PHE A 23 18.10 22.11 29.99
CA PHE A 23 17.10 21.67 29.04
C PHE A 23 17.24 20.16 28.82
N PRO A 24 16.11 19.41 28.72
CA PRO A 24 16.18 18.00 28.37
C PRO A 24 16.90 17.82 27.04
N TYR A 25 17.86 16.89 27.00
CA TYR A 25 18.52 16.50 25.75
C TYR A 25 17.46 16.00 24.76
N GLY A 26 17.37 16.63 23.59
CA GLY A 26 16.38 16.29 22.55
C GLY A 26 15.05 17.06 22.63
N SER A 27 14.98 18.16 23.40
CA SER A 27 13.84 19.08 23.40
C SER A 27 14.31 20.52 23.22
N MET A 28 13.46 21.36 22.61
CA MET A 28 13.68 22.81 22.48
C MET A 28 12.48 23.54 23.09
N SER A 29 12.74 24.62 23.85
CA SER A 29 11.66 25.48 24.34
C SER A 29 11.08 26.29 23.19
N SER A 30 9.79 26.63 23.27
CA SER A 30 9.14 27.47 22.27
C SER A 30 9.87 28.81 22.10
N ASP A 31 10.33 29.42 23.20
CA ASP A 31 11.11 30.67 23.17
C ASP A 31 12.42 30.54 22.40
N ALA A 32 13.11 29.39 22.50
CA ALA A 32 14.36 29.15 21.77
C ALA A 32 14.11 28.98 20.26
N VAL A 33 12.99 28.35 19.89
CA VAL A 33 12.58 28.17 18.48
C VAL A 33 12.19 29.51 17.86
N VAL A 34 11.40 30.32 18.58
CA VAL A 34 10.98 31.65 18.10
C VAL A 34 12.16 32.63 18.02
N ALA A 35 13.16 32.49 18.90
CA ALA A 35 14.34 33.34 18.90
C ALA A 35 15.32 33.05 17.74
N ASP A 36 15.33 31.83 17.22
CA ASP A 36 16.17 31.41 16.08
C ASP A 36 15.42 30.43 15.16
N PRO A 37 14.42 30.90 14.40
CA PRO A 37 13.67 30.05 13.47
C PRO A 37 14.57 29.43 12.41
N ASP A 38 15.50 30.21 11.83
CA ASP A 38 16.44 29.76 10.81
C ASP A 38 17.32 28.59 11.29
N GLY A 39 17.68 28.56 12.57
CA GLY A 39 18.50 27.49 13.15
C GLY A 39 17.71 26.26 13.64
N SER A 40 16.39 26.33 13.74
CA SER A 40 15.58 25.33 14.47
C SER A 40 14.43 24.72 13.67
N LEU A 41 13.80 25.47 12.76
CA LEU A 41 12.60 25.05 12.04
C LEU A 41 12.84 23.80 11.19
N GLU A 42 13.90 23.78 10.39
CA GLU A 42 14.28 22.63 9.55
C GLU A 42 14.34 21.33 10.37
N SER A 43 14.99 21.36 11.53
CA SER A 43 15.15 20.17 12.39
C SER A 43 13.81 19.68 12.97
N LEU A 44 12.93 20.61 13.36
CA LEU A 44 11.61 20.26 13.88
C LEU A 44 10.68 19.73 12.78
N LEU A 45 10.74 20.33 11.60
CA LEU A 45 10.00 19.88 10.41
C LEU A 45 10.48 18.49 9.96
N ASN A 46 11.80 18.26 9.93
CA ASN A 46 12.38 16.94 9.69
C ASN A 46 11.88 15.89 10.70
N GLY A 47 11.67 16.28 11.96
CA GLY A 47 11.03 15.44 12.97
C GLY A 47 9.58 15.06 12.63
N SER A 48 8.84 15.96 11.98
CA SER A 48 7.48 15.72 11.47
C SER A 48 7.50 14.75 10.28
N TYR A 49 8.40 14.93 9.32
CA TYR A 49 8.62 13.99 8.22
C TYR A 49 9.04 12.59 8.71
N ALA A 50 9.86 12.51 9.75
CA ALA A 50 10.29 11.23 10.31
C ALA A 50 9.12 10.39 10.85
N GLN A 51 8.05 11.01 11.37
CA GLN A 51 6.84 10.27 11.79
C GLN A 51 6.17 9.52 10.63
N LEU A 52 6.29 10.02 9.40
CA LEU A 52 5.68 9.42 8.22
C LEU A 52 6.25 8.04 7.90
N LYS A 53 7.49 7.74 8.33
CA LYS A 53 8.17 6.47 8.06
C LYS A 53 7.40 5.28 8.65
N GLY A 54 6.94 5.38 9.90
CA GLY A 54 6.10 4.35 10.52
C GLY A 54 4.65 4.41 10.05
N TRP A 55 4.11 5.63 9.89
CA TRP A 55 2.74 5.86 9.45
C TRP A 55 2.42 5.25 8.08
N SER A 56 3.37 5.35 7.14
CA SER A 56 3.20 4.89 5.75
C SER A 56 3.01 3.38 5.60
N ASP A 57 3.53 2.56 6.52
CA ASP A 57 3.31 1.11 6.46
C ASP A 57 1.82 0.78 6.67
N VAL A 58 1.19 1.40 7.66
CA VAL A 58 -0.24 1.17 7.91
C VAL A 58 -1.10 1.81 6.82
N MET A 59 -0.70 2.99 6.34
CA MET A 59 -1.37 3.67 5.22
C MET A 59 -1.46 2.77 3.98
N HIS A 60 -0.32 2.19 3.57
CA HIS A 60 -0.24 1.27 2.43
C HIS A 60 -1.22 0.11 2.59
N ARG A 61 -1.19 -0.55 3.75
CA ARG A 61 -1.98 -1.76 4.00
C ARG A 61 -3.47 -1.46 4.14
N CYS A 62 -3.84 -0.33 4.75
CA CYS A 62 -5.24 0.11 4.81
C CYS A 62 -5.81 0.41 3.42
N GLY A 63 -4.99 0.94 2.51
CA GLY A 63 -5.40 1.23 1.13
C GLY A 63 -5.43 0.00 0.22
N GLU A 64 -4.49 -0.93 0.38
CA GLU A 64 -4.31 -2.05 -0.55
C GLU A 64 -5.04 -3.33 -0.11
N TYR A 65 -5.05 -3.67 1.19
CA TYR A 65 -5.51 -4.99 1.64
C TYR A 65 -7.02 -5.17 1.58
N ALA A 66 -7.76 -4.07 1.46
CA ALA A 66 -9.19 -4.10 1.16
C ALA A 66 -9.49 -4.06 -0.35
N GLY A 67 -8.47 -3.96 -1.21
CA GLY A 67 -8.61 -4.01 -2.67
C GLY A 67 -8.63 -5.45 -3.19
N ASP A 68 -8.59 -5.59 -4.51
CA ASP A 68 -8.55 -6.88 -5.19
C ASP A 68 -7.31 -7.11 -6.06
N ASN A 69 -6.26 -6.28 -5.95
CA ASN A 69 -5.01 -6.52 -6.68
C ASN A 69 -4.15 -7.63 -6.07
N MET A 70 -4.35 -7.92 -4.78
CA MET A 70 -3.52 -8.83 -4.02
C MET A 70 -4.36 -9.87 -3.26
N MET A 71 -3.74 -11.00 -2.92
CA MET A 71 -4.35 -12.02 -2.07
C MET A 71 -3.36 -12.51 -1.00
N ILE A 72 -3.89 -13.03 0.10
CA ILE A 72 -3.10 -13.67 1.15
C ILE A 72 -3.22 -15.19 1.06
N ARG A 73 -2.13 -15.93 1.26
CA ARG A 73 -2.06 -17.40 1.20
C ARG A 73 -2.96 -18.17 2.19
N GLY A 74 -3.73 -17.49 3.02
CA GLY A 74 -4.60 -18.07 4.03
C GLY A 74 -4.99 -17.09 5.13
N THR A 75 -5.67 -17.61 6.16
CA THR A 75 -6.06 -16.84 7.35
C THR A 75 -4.85 -16.44 8.18
N SER A 76 -4.89 -15.26 8.80
CA SER A 76 -3.88 -14.79 9.76
C SER A 76 -4.55 -14.26 11.03
N THR A 77 -3.80 -14.27 12.14
CA THR A 77 -4.21 -13.69 13.42
C THR A 77 -3.74 -12.25 13.61
N ASP A 78 -2.94 -11.71 12.69
CA ASP A 78 -2.54 -10.30 12.72
C ASP A 78 -3.74 -9.41 12.38
N ALA A 79 -3.82 -8.23 13.01
CA ALA A 79 -4.93 -7.28 12.83
C ALA A 79 -5.05 -6.76 11.39
N PHE A 80 -4.01 -6.87 10.55
CA PHE A 80 -4.10 -6.59 9.12
C PHE A 80 -5.06 -7.54 8.39
N TYR A 81 -5.28 -8.76 8.89
CA TYR A 81 -6.19 -9.73 8.26
C TYR A 81 -7.65 -9.27 8.31
N GLU A 82 -8.02 -8.42 9.27
CA GLU A 82 -9.36 -7.82 9.36
C GLU A 82 -9.67 -6.90 8.17
N PHE A 83 -8.64 -6.31 7.53
CA PHE A 83 -8.82 -5.52 6.31
C PHE A 83 -9.20 -6.40 5.12
N ILE A 84 -8.53 -7.55 4.98
CA ILE A 84 -8.72 -8.49 3.86
C ILE A 84 -10.04 -9.26 4.01
N SER A 85 -10.35 -9.71 5.22
CA SER A 85 -11.56 -10.49 5.52
C SER A 85 -12.80 -9.63 5.74
N TYR A 86 -12.67 -8.29 5.67
CA TYR A 86 -13.72 -7.31 5.99
C TYR A 86 -14.31 -7.45 7.40
N SER A 87 -13.66 -8.22 8.28
CA SER A 87 -14.10 -8.49 9.65
C SER A 87 -13.61 -7.40 10.61
N ARG A 88 -13.85 -6.13 10.25
CA ARG A 88 -13.34 -4.96 10.96
C ARG A 88 -13.91 -4.88 12.38
N THR A 89 -13.05 -4.72 13.37
CA THR A 89 -13.45 -4.50 14.76
C THR A 89 -13.00 -3.11 15.25
N PRO A 90 -13.63 -2.55 16.30
CA PRO A 90 -13.12 -1.34 16.94
C PRO A 90 -11.74 -1.52 17.59
N ASN A 91 -11.31 -2.76 17.83
CA ASN A 91 -10.06 -3.07 18.53
C ASN A 91 -8.97 -3.50 17.54
N ASN A 92 -8.45 -2.55 16.77
CA ASN A 92 -7.40 -2.79 15.78
C ASN A 92 -6.17 -1.92 16.09
N TYR A 93 -5.13 -2.52 16.65
CA TYR A 93 -3.93 -1.80 17.07
C TYR A 93 -3.16 -1.16 15.89
N ARG A 94 -3.32 -1.68 14.67
CA ARG A 94 -2.71 -1.06 13.47
C ARG A 94 -3.40 0.25 13.14
N LEU A 95 -4.74 0.27 13.17
CA LEU A 95 -5.51 1.52 13.00
C LEU A 95 -5.21 2.52 14.12
N GLN A 96 -5.09 2.05 15.37
CA GLN A 96 -4.67 2.93 16.47
C GLN A 96 -3.31 3.60 16.18
N ASN A 97 -2.32 2.84 15.71
CA ASN A 97 -1.01 3.41 15.33
C ASN A 97 -1.11 4.42 14.18
N PHE A 98 -1.99 4.18 13.20
CA PHE A 98 -2.24 5.11 12.11
C PHE A 98 -2.88 6.40 12.59
N TRP A 99 -3.89 6.30 13.47
CA TRP A 99 -4.53 7.44 14.13
C TRP A 99 -3.51 8.27 14.93
N ASP A 100 -2.77 7.62 15.82
CA ASP A 100 -1.79 8.28 16.68
C ASP A 100 -0.65 8.92 15.88
N GLY A 101 -0.17 8.22 14.84
CA GLY A 101 0.85 8.74 13.93
C GLY A 101 0.39 10.00 13.19
N SER A 102 -0.85 9.99 12.67
CA SER A 102 -1.42 11.17 12.01
C SER A 102 -1.60 12.35 12.95
N TYR A 103 -2.17 12.14 14.15
CA TYR A 103 -2.37 13.24 15.09
C TYR A 103 -1.07 13.78 15.69
N LYS A 104 0.00 12.97 15.76
CA LYS A 104 1.35 13.47 16.09
C LYS A 104 1.86 14.45 15.05
N VAL A 105 1.75 14.11 13.76
CA VAL A 105 2.13 15.01 12.66
C VAL A 105 1.27 16.28 12.70
N ILE A 106 -0.06 16.14 12.82
CA ILE A 106 -0.98 17.30 12.93
C ILE A 106 -0.61 18.22 14.09
N ALA A 107 -0.32 17.65 15.26
CA ALA A 107 0.05 18.44 16.44
C ALA A 107 1.39 19.17 16.23
N GLN A 108 2.42 18.47 15.73
CA GLN A 108 3.74 19.04 15.48
C GLN A 108 3.68 20.18 14.46
N THR A 109 3.06 19.94 13.30
CA THR A 109 2.98 20.95 12.23
C THR A 109 2.12 22.13 12.65
N SER A 110 1.00 21.89 13.35
CA SER A 110 0.17 22.98 13.86
C SER A 110 0.89 23.85 14.89
N ASN A 111 1.73 23.25 15.75
CA ASN A 111 2.51 24.02 16.70
C ASN A 111 3.56 24.87 15.98
N LEU A 112 4.24 24.34 14.94
CA LEU A 112 5.16 25.12 14.10
C LEU A 112 4.45 26.31 13.44
N ILE A 113 3.28 26.07 12.82
CA ILE A 113 2.46 27.10 12.18
C ILE A 113 2.04 28.20 13.18
N LYS A 114 1.75 27.85 14.44
CA LYS A 114 1.37 28.83 15.48
C LYS A 114 2.56 29.62 16.03
N MET A 115 3.74 29.00 16.07
CA MET A 115 4.92 29.56 16.72
C MET A 115 5.68 30.54 15.83
N ILE A 116 5.65 30.35 14.51
CA ILE A 116 6.49 31.09 13.57
C ILE A 116 5.59 31.89 12.62
N GLU A 117 5.81 33.20 12.56
CA GLU A 117 5.05 34.09 11.68
C GLU A 117 5.46 33.90 10.21
N GLU A 118 4.48 33.99 9.31
CA GLU A 118 4.71 34.04 7.87
C GLU A 118 5.35 35.39 7.46
N GLY A 119 6.06 35.42 6.32
CA GLY A 119 6.66 36.62 5.75
C GLY A 119 8.05 36.96 6.29
N ASN A 120 8.68 36.07 7.06
CA ASN A 120 10.03 36.26 7.57
C ASN A 120 11.10 36.11 6.48
N SER A 121 11.04 35.04 5.71
CA SER A 121 11.93 34.78 4.57
C SER A 121 11.31 33.74 3.64
N ALA A 122 11.76 33.69 2.38
CA ALA A 122 11.29 32.67 1.44
C ALA A 122 11.57 31.23 1.92
N ALA A 123 12.65 31.01 2.67
CA ALA A 123 12.98 29.70 3.23
C ALA A 123 12.04 29.33 4.38
N ILE A 124 11.83 30.24 5.33
CA ILE A 124 10.91 30.03 6.46
C ILE A 124 9.48 29.84 5.96
N ASP A 125 9.03 30.66 5.01
CA ASP A 125 7.69 30.53 4.41
C ASP A 125 7.54 29.17 3.71
N ASN A 126 8.59 28.70 3.02
CA ASN A 126 8.59 27.38 2.42
C ASN A 126 8.41 26.27 3.47
N GLU A 127 9.14 26.32 4.58
CA GLU A 127 9.05 25.35 5.68
C GLU A 127 7.68 25.40 6.39
N ILE A 128 7.08 26.58 6.55
CA ILE A 128 5.70 26.73 7.03
C ILE A 128 4.72 26.13 6.00
N GLY A 129 4.97 26.33 4.70
CA GLY A 129 4.25 25.68 3.61
C GLY A 129 4.28 24.16 3.70
N GLU A 130 5.46 23.58 3.97
CA GLU A 130 5.60 22.13 4.21
C GLU A 130 4.79 21.67 5.43
N ALA A 131 4.77 22.45 6.52
CA ALA A 131 3.95 22.14 7.69
C ALA A 131 2.44 22.13 7.38
N TYR A 132 1.95 23.11 6.61
CA TYR A 132 0.56 23.12 6.12
C TYR A 132 0.28 21.93 5.20
N PHE A 133 1.17 21.64 4.24
CA PHE A 133 1.05 20.49 3.34
C PHE A 133 0.90 19.17 4.10
N LEU A 134 1.77 18.93 5.09
CA LEU A 134 1.72 17.74 5.93
C LEU A 134 0.42 17.65 6.74
N ARG A 135 -0.05 18.76 7.32
CA ARG A 135 -1.31 18.77 8.08
C ARG A 135 -2.52 18.47 7.19
N GLY A 136 -2.60 19.11 6.03
CA GLY A 136 -3.67 18.87 5.07
C GLY A 136 -3.67 17.42 4.57
N MET A 137 -2.48 16.86 4.28
CA MET A 137 -2.32 15.46 3.93
C MET A 137 -2.85 14.53 5.03
N MET A 138 -2.50 14.78 6.30
CA MET A 138 -2.98 13.95 7.41
C MET A 138 -4.51 13.96 7.53
N TYR A 139 -5.15 15.12 7.45
CA TYR A 139 -6.62 15.19 7.52
C TYR A 139 -7.31 14.46 6.37
N PHE A 140 -6.78 14.57 5.15
CA PHE A 140 -7.29 13.82 4.01
C PHE A 140 -7.17 12.30 4.22
N TYR A 141 -5.98 11.82 4.61
CA TYR A 141 -5.74 10.39 4.80
C TYR A 141 -6.45 9.80 6.03
N LEU A 142 -6.67 10.59 7.09
CA LEU A 142 -7.51 10.18 8.21
C LEU A 142 -8.97 10.04 7.76
N THR A 143 -9.51 11.03 7.06
CA THR A 143 -10.92 11.01 6.67
C THR A 143 -11.24 9.87 5.72
N ARG A 144 -10.34 9.52 4.78
CA ARG A 144 -10.56 8.37 3.90
C ARG A 144 -10.51 7.02 4.63
N ALA A 145 -9.83 6.93 5.76
CA ALA A 145 -9.73 5.69 6.55
C ALA A 145 -10.92 5.52 7.52
N TYR A 146 -11.40 6.64 8.12
CA TYR A 146 -12.39 6.62 9.21
C TYR A 146 -13.77 7.21 8.85
N GLY A 147 -13.85 7.94 7.74
CA GLY A 147 -15.07 8.55 7.22
C GLY A 147 -15.73 7.69 6.14
N ARG A 148 -16.99 8.03 5.84
CA ARG A 148 -17.66 7.51 4.63
C ARG A 148 -17.12 8.23 3.40
N PRO A 149 -17.18 7.61 2.20
CA PRO A 149 -16.84 8.30 0.95
C PRO A 149 -17.58 9.64 0.83
N TYR A 150 -16.91 10.67 0.31
CA TYR A 150 -17.43 12.05 0.31
C TYR A 150 -18.81 12.17 -0.36
N TYR A 151 -19.04 11.46 -1.47
CA TYR A 151 -20.34 11.48 -2.17
C TYR A 151 -21.51 10.92 -1.33
N GLN A 152 -21.25 10.27 -0.19
CA GLN A 152 -22.26 9.75 0.72
C GLN A 152 -22.55 10.78 1.83
N ASN A 153 -23.42 11.77 1.60
CA ASN A 153 -23.90 12.73 2.61
C ASN A 153 -22.75 13.35 3.48
N PRO A 154 -21.82 14.12 2.88
CA PRO A 154 -20.60 14.55 3.55
C PRO A 154 -20.87 15.52 4.71
N ASP A 155 -21.97 16.28 4.68
CA ASP A 155 -22.40 17.17 5.78
C ASP A 155 -23.00 16.42 6.99
N LYS A 156 -23.21 15.11 6.90
CA LYS A 156 -23.87 14.30 7.94
C LYS A 156 -22.99 13.18 8.46
N ASN A 157 -22.26 12.52 7.57
CA ASN A 157 -21.37 11.45 7.97
C ASN A 157 -20.15 12.03 8.68
N LEU A 158 -19.72 11.35 9.75
CA LEU A 158 -18.60 11.80 10.58
C LEU A 158 -17.27 11.57 9.84
N GLY A 159 -16.44 12.62 9.82
CA GLY A 159 -15.03 12.60 9.44
C GLY A 159 -14.17 12.32 10.66
N VAL A 160 -13.21 13.17 10.99
CA VAL A 160 -12.38 13.04 12.21
C VAL A 160 -12.36 14.34 13.02
N PRO A 161 -11.94 14.34 14.30
CA PRO A 161 -11.81 15.56 15.07
C PRO A 161 -10.76 16.49 14.44
N ILE A 162 -11.10 17.77 14.30
CA ILE A 162 -10.16 18.80 13.82
C ILE A 162 -9.48 19.41 15.04
N VAL A 163 -8.20 19.09 15.22
CA VAL A 163 -7.39 19.50 16.38
C VAL A 163 -6.07 20.08 15.88
N ASN A 164 -6.08 21.37 15.53
CA ASN A 164 -4.92 22.05 14.96
C ASN A 164 -3.94 22.49 16.06
N GLY A 165 -3.24 21.53 16.65
CA GLY A 165 -2.16 21.74 17.63
C GLY A 165 -2.36 21.02 18.95
N THR A 166 -1.39 21.14 19.83
CA THR A 166 -1.49 20.61 21.19
C THR A 166 -2.50 21.43 21.99
N PRO A 167 -3.38 20.80 22.80
CA PRO A 167 -4.26 21.52 23.73
C PRO A 167 -3.45 22.36 24.72
N ASP A 168 -3.90 23.58 24.98
CA ASP A 168 -3.22 24.50 25.90
C ASP A 168 -3.23 24.00 27.35
N ASP A 169 -4.27 23.26 27.72
CA ASP A 169 -4.43 22.61 29.03
C ASP A 169 -4.29 21.08 28.88
N MET A 170 -3.08 20.58 29.14
CA MET A 170 -2.77 19.16 29.12
C MET A 170 -3.31 18.40 30.34
N ASP A 171 -3.63 19.09 31.43
CA ASP A 171 -4.13 18.50 32.68
C ASP A 171 -5.65 18.29 32.63
N ASN A 172 -6.36 19.06 31.80
CA ASN A 172 -7.80 18.96 31.57
C ASN A 172 -8.14 18.88 30.08
N LEU A 173 -7.67 17.81 29.44
CA LEU A 173 -7.88 17.52 28.02
C LEU A 173 -9.37 17.40 27.67
N GLN A 174 -9.94 18.45 27.08
CA GLN A 174 -11.21 18.39 26.35
C GLN A 174 -10.95 18.52 24.85
N LEU A 175 -11.03 17.38 24.16
CA LEU A 175 -10.91 17.32 22.71
C LEU A 175 -12.29 17.47 22.05
N PRO A 176 -12.38 18.10 20.87
CA PRO A 176 -13.64 18.21 20.15
C PRO A 176 -14.15 16.84 19.69
N ASP A 177 -15.47 16.76 19.51
CA ASP A 177 -16.09 15.64 18.82
C ASP A 177 -15.62 15.55 17.35
N ARG A 178 -15.92 14.42 16.71
CA ARG A 178 -15.63 14.24 15.28
C ARG A 178 -16.37 15.30 14.46
N ALA A 179 -15.63 16.03 13.62
CA ALA A 179 -16.23 16.88 12.60
C ALA A 179 -16.90 16.01 11.52
N THR A 180 -17.67 16.62 10.64
CA THR A 180 -18.25 15.97 9.45
C THR A 180 -17.16 15.64 8.42
N VAL A 181 -17.45 14.72 7.49
CA VAL A 181 -16.58 14.42 6.35
C VAL A 181 -16.30 15.69 5.56
N LYS A 182 -17.33 16.53 5.35
CA LYS A 182 -17.19 17.81 4.66
C LYS A 182 -16.19 18.75 5.35
N GLU A 183 -16.39 19.03 6.63
CA GLU A 183 -15.52 19.95 7.39
C GLU A 183 -14.07 19.44 7.42
N THR A 184 -13.88 18.13 7.48
CA THR A 184 -12.53 17.57 7.48
C THR A 184 -11.84 17.69 6.11
N TYR A 185 -12.59 17.55 5.01
CA TYR A 185 -12.09 17.83 3.67
C TYR A 185 -11.80 19.33 3.48
N GLU A 186 -12.65 20.22 3.99
CA GLU A 186 -12.43 21.68 3.94
C GLU A 186 -11.15 22.08 4.69
N GLN A 187 -10.89 21.49 5.86
CA GLN A 187 -9.63 21.68 6.57
C GLN A 187 -8.42 21.22 5.74
N ALA A 188 -8.51 20.06 5.10
CA ALA A 188 -7.43 19.54 4.26
C ALA A 188 -7.16 20.44 3.05
N ILE A 189 -8.21 20.89 2.36
CA ILE A 189 -8.13 21.78 1.20
C ILE A 189 -7.53 23.12 1.60
N SER A 190 -8.05 23.74 2.67
CA SER A 190 -7.55 25.04 3.14
C SER A 190 -6.07 25.00 3.49
N ASP A 191 -5.60 23.93 4.14
CA ASP A 191 -4.18 23.77 4.45
C ASP A 191 -3.33 23.61 3.17
N LEU A 192 -3.80 22.82 2.19
CA LEU A 192 -3.07 22.62 0.94
C LEU A 192 -3.04 23.88 0.07
N GLU A 193 -4.14 24.62 -0.02
CA GLU A 193 -4.17 25.91 -0.73
C GLU A 193 -3.24 26.92 -0.06
N LYS A 194 -3.25 26.99 1.28
CA LYS A 194 -2.33 27.86 2.02
C LYS A 194 -0.87 27.45 1.81
N SER A 195 -0.56 26.16 1.75
CA SER A 195 0.79 25.70 1.44
C SER A 195 1.27 26.18 0.08
N ILE A 196 0.39 26.15 -0.94
CA ILE A 196 0.70 26.62 -2.30
C ILE A 196 1.05 28.10 -2.33
N GLU A 197 0.38 28.93 -1.52
CA GLU A 197 0.66 30.37 -1.42
C GLU A 197 2.06 30.65 -0.85
N LEU A 198 2.56 29.78 0.03
CA LEU A 198 3.83 29.95 0.74
C LEU A 198 5.02 29.34 0.01
N PHE A 199 4.78 28.30 -0.80
CA PHE A 199 5.85 27.64 -1.55
C PHE A 199 6.47 28.57 -2.58
N SER A 200 7.79 28.74 -2.48
CA SER A 200 8.60 29.42 -3.50
C SER A 200 9.85 28.64 -3.90
N ILE A 201 10.11 27.50 -3.23
CA ILE A 201 11.27 26.63 -3.42
C ILE A 201 10.77 25.18 -3.56
N ASN A 202 11.36 24.42 -4.48
CA ASN A 202 11.13 22.98 -4.59
C ASN A 202 12.39 22.24 -4.11
N ASN A 203 12.31 21.64 -2.91
CA ASN A 203 13.42 20.89 -2.28
C ASN A 203 13.51 19.43 -2.74
N GLY A 204 12.74 19.05 -3.75
CA GLY A 204 12.72 17.70 -4.31
C GLY A 204 11.63 16.79 -3.73
N PRO A 205 11.56 15.54 -4.19
CA PRO A 205 10.38 14.68 -4.03
C PRO A 205 10.21 14.07 -2.64
N ILE A 206 11.07 14.40 -1.68
CA ILE A 206 11.00 13.90 -0.30
C ILE A 206 10.45 14.96 0.69
N PHE A 207 10.17 16.16 0.18
CA PHE A 207 9.65 17.32 0.90
C PHE A 207 8.36 17.82 0.24
N GLY A 208 7.61 18.65 0.96
CA GLY A 208 6.41 19.29 0.41
C GLY A 208 6.79 20.31 -0.66
N SER A 209 5.93 20.49 -1.66
CA SER A 209 6.11 21.50 -2.70
C SER A 209 4.76 21.98 -3.23
N ALA A 210 4.75 23.10 -3.96
CA ALA A 210 3.53 23.58 -4.62
C ALA A 210 2.93 22.52 -5.54
N SER A 211 3.77 21.84 -6.32
CA SER A 211 3.34 20.77 -7.22
C SER A 211 2.80 19.55 -6.45
N ALA A 212 3.41 19.17 -5.32
CA ALA A 212 2.90 18.10 -4.47
C ALA A 212 1.54 18.44 -3.84
N ALA A 213 1.36 19.68 -3.37
CA ALA A 213 0.09 20.15 -2.82
C ALA A 213 -1.02 20.17 -3.88
N LYS A 214 -0.73 20.71 -5.07
CA LYS A 214 -1.66 20.69 -6.22
C LYS A 214 -2.01 19.26 -6.64
N ALA A 215 -1.01 18.39 -6.75
CA ALA A 215 -1.21 16.98 -7.10
C ALA A 215 -2.03 16.21 -6.05
N LEU A 216 -1.97 16.60 -4.77
CA LEU A 216 -2.86 16.06 -3.74
C LEU A 216 -4.28 16.64 -3.85
N LEU A 217 -4.41 17.94 -4.17
CA LEU A 217 -5.71 18.58 -4.42
C LEU A 217 -6.47 17.94 -5.58
N THR A 218 -5.81 17.57 -6.69
CA THR A 218 -6.47 16.82 -7.78
C THR A 218 -7.10 15.53 -7.24
N ARG A 219 -6.37 14.75 -6.43
CA ARG A 219 -6.90 13.53 -5.81
C ARG A 219 -8.05 13.82 -4.86
N ILE A 220 -7.96 14.87 -4.04
CA ILE A 220 -9.03 15.27 -3.11
C ILE A 220 -10.30 15.62 -3.88
N TYR A 221 -10.19 16.47 -4.90
CA TYR A 221 -11.32 16.90 -5.71
C TYR A 221 -11.91 15.75 -6.54
N LEU A 222 -11.08 14.79 -7.00
CA LEU A 222 -11.58 13.55 -7.60
C LEU A 222 -12.39 12.71 -6.61
N TYR A 223 -11.98 12.63 -5.34
CA TYR A 223 -12.79 11.95 -4.30
C TYR A 223 -14.12 12.67 -4.02
N MET A 224 -14.20 13.97 -4.31
CA MET A 224 -15.39 14.78 -4.14
C MET A 224 -16.28 14.81 -5.40
N SER A 225 -15.78 14.37 -6.56
CA SER A 225 -16.44 14.49 -7.87
C SER A 225 -17.65 13.56 -8.08
N GLY A 226 -18.09 12.84 -7.04
CA GLY A 226 -19.29 12.01 -7.07
C GLY A 226 -19.04 10.59 -7.59
N THR A 227 -20.07 9.99 -8.19
CA THR A 227 -19.97 8.69 -8.87
C THR A 227 -20.27 8.86 -10.36
N TYR A 228 -20.03 7.82 -11.16
CA TYR A 228 -20.40 7.84 -12.59
C TYR A 228 -21.89 8.16 -12.82
N GLU A 229 -22.77 7.70 -11.92
CA GLU A 229 -24.21 7.91 -11.99
C GLU A 229 -24.65 9.29 -11.46
N ALA A 230 -23.86 9.88 -10.55
CA ALA A 230 -24.17 11.15 -9.90
C ALA A 230 -22.88 11.99 -9.75
N PRO A 231 -22.35 12.54 -10.86
CA PRO A 231 -21.12 13.31 -10.82
C PRO A 231 -21.37 14.71 -10.23
N ASN A 232 -20.36 15.24 -9.55
CA ASN A 232 -20.24 16.64 -9.20
C ASN A 232 -19.22 17.29 -10.16
N THR A 233 -19.73 18.01 -11.15
CA THR A 233 -18.91 18.62 -12.20
C THR A 233 -18.00 19.73 -11.69
N GLU A 234 -18.42 20.49 -10.66
CA GLU A 234 -17.59 21.57 -10.09
C GLU A 234 -16.30 21.01 -9.48
N TYR A 235 -16.41 19.93 -8.69
CA TYR A 235 -15.22 19.27 -8.14
C TYR A 235 -14.42 18.53 -9.22
N ALA A 236 -15.06 17.97 -10.24
CA ALA A 236 -14.34 17.40 -11.38
C ALA A 236 -13.51 18.47 -12.13
N GLU A 237 -14.07 19.66 -12.35
CA GLU A 237 -13.37 20.78 -12.99
C GLU A 237 -12.19 21.28 -12.14
N LEU A 238 -12.34 21.31 -10.81
CA LEU A 238 -11.23 21.63 -9.91
C LEU A 238 -10.12 20.56 -9.94
N ALA A 239 -10.49 19.28 -10.02
CA ALA A 239 -9.51 18.20 -10.17
C ALA A 239 -8.70 18.37 -11.47
N ILE A 240 -9.38 18.63 -12.59
CA ILE A 240 -8.76 18.90 -13.89
C ILE A 240 -7.84 20.12 -13.81
N LYS A 241 -8.32 21.23 -13.24
CA LYS A 241 -7.53 22.47 -13.10
C LYS A 241 -6.18 22.21 -12.42
N TYR A 242 -6.20 21.56 -11.26
CA TYR A 242 -4.95 21.29 -10.52
C TYR A 242 -4.07 20.25 -11.22
N ALA A 243 -4.67 19.27 -11.91
CA ALA A 243 -3.93 18.32 -12.72
C ALA A 243 -3.21 19.01 -13.89
N ASP A 244 -3.91 19.88 -14.63
CA ASP A 244 -3.34 20.68 -15.71
C ASP A 244 -2.19 21.57 -15.23
N GLU A 245 -2.33 22.21 -14.07
CA GLU A 245 -1.26 23.03 -13.48
C GLU A 245 0.00 22.21 -13.13
N VAL A 246 -0.15 20.96 -12.67
CA VAL A 246 0.98 20.06 -12.39
C VAL A 246 1.59 19.51 -13.67
N ILE A 247 0.76 19.12 -14.64
CA ILE A 247 1.24 18.57 -15.93
C ILE A 247 1.97 19.65 -16.73
N SER A 248 1.45 20.88 -16.73
CA SER A 248 2.02 22.01 -17.48
C SER A 248 3.21 22.68 -16.79
N SER A 249 3.55 22.32 -15.54
CA SER A 249 4.74 22.86 -14.87
C SER A 249 6.04 22.34 -15.48
N GLU A 250 5.99 21.18 -16.16
CA GLU A 250 7.16 20.47 -16.72
C GLU A 250 8.25 20.12 -15.69
N GLU A 251 7.93 20.20 -14.39
CA GLU A 251 8.83 19.81 -13.28
C GLU A 251 9.04 18.29 -13.19
N TYR A 252 8.13 17.52 -13.77
CA TYR A 252 8.09 16.06 -13.71
C TYR A 252 7.85 15.48 -15.11
N SER A 253 8.26 14.23 -15.34
CA SER A 253 8.00 13.53 -16.60
C SER A 253 7.60 12.08 -16.39
N LEU A 254 6.72 11.57 -17.27
CA LEU A 254 6.38 10.15 -17.28
C LEU A 254 7.60 9.33 -17.68
N LEU A 255 7.90 8.27 -16.95
CA LEU A 255 9.01 7.42 -17.29
C LEU A 255 8.75 6.68 -18.62
N PRO A 256 9.75 6.58 -19.50
CA PRO A 256 9.72 5.61 -20.59
C PRO A 256 9.50 4.19 -20.05
N ARG A 257 8.90 3.33 -20.87
CA ARG A 257 8.54 1.94 -20.49
C ARG A 257 9.64 1.21 -19.71
N GLU A 258 10.86 1.19 -20.23
CA GLU A 258 12.00 0.47 -19.62
C GLU A 258 12.39 1.01 -18.23
N GLU A 259 12.30 2.32 -18.05
CA GLU A 259 12.58 2.99 -16.79
C GLU A 259 11.44 2.74 -15.79
N PHE A 260 10.18 2.78 -16.26
CA PHE A 260 9.01 2.44 -15.45
C PHE A 260 9.06 0.99 -14.95
N MET A 261 9.47 0.03 -15.78
CA MET A 261 9.62 -1.37 -15.38
C MET A 261 10.67 -1.58 -14.26
N ASN A 262 11.49 -0.57 -13.99
CA ASN A 262 12.48 -0.55 -12.91
C ASN A 262 12.18 0.52 -11.84
N TYR A 263 10.95 1.07 -11.80
CA TYR A 263 10.57 2.17 -10.92
C TYR A 263 10.94 1.91 -9.46
N ASN A 264 10.60 0.72 -8.94
CA ASN A 264 10.83 0.32 -7.54
C ASN A 264 12.31 0.24 -7.16
N LYS A 265 13.22 0.21 -8.14
CA LYS A 265 14.66 0.15 -7.92
C LYS A 265 15.31 1.53 -7.78
N LYS A 266 14.61 2.58 -8.19
CA LYS A 266 15.08 3.97 -8.16
C LYS A 266 14.82 4.60 -6.81
N THR A 267 15.76 5.40 -6.33
CA THR A 267 15.50 6.31 -5.23
C THR A 267 14.54 7.42 -5.69
N PRO A 268 13.67 7.96 -4.81
CA PRO A 268 12.73 9.03 -5.17
C PRO A 268 13.38 10.20 -5.91
N GLU A 269 14.57 10.62 -5.46
CA GLU A 269 15.31 11.77 -5.99
C GLU A 269 15.88 11.54 -7.40
N ASN A 270 15.95 10.28 -7.85
CA ASN A 270 16.42 9.89 -9.19
C ASN A 270 15.28 9.35 -10.05
N ASN A 271 14.04 9.76 -9.75
CA ASN A 271 12.84 9.30 -10.44
C ASN A 271 11.96 10.49 -10.81
N ASP A 272 12.06 10.91 -12.07
CA ASP A 272 11.41 12.11 -12.62
C ASP A 272 9.87 12.08 -12.58
N GLU A 273 9.26 10.92 -12.30
CA GLU A 273 7.81 10.77 -12.19
C GLU A 273 7.32 10.89 -10.73
N THR A 274 8.23 10.85 -9.75
CA THR A 274 7.89 10.94 -8.33
C THR A 274 7.67 12.39 -7.93
N ILE A 275 6.46 12.73 -7.48
CA ILE A 275 6.13 14.09 -7.01
C ILE A 275 6.38 14.20 -5.51
N PHE A 276 5.93 13.22 -4.74
CA PHE A 276 6.16 13.15 -3.29
C PHE A 276 6.27 11.72 -2.78
N ALA A 277 7.29 11.46 -1.97
CA ALA A 277 7.60 10.16 -1.38
C ALA A 277 8.16 10.29 0.04
N ILE A 278 7.95 9.25 0.85
CA ILE A 278 8.49 9.17 2.20
C ILE A 278 9.82 8.43 2.14
N LYS A 279 10.91 9.18 2.25
CA LYS A 279 12.26 8.63 2.12
C LYS A 279 12.57 7.61 3.22
N ARG A 280 13.08 6.46 2.80
CA ARG A 280 13.79 5.50 3.66
C ARG A 280 15.20 5.30 3.13
N VAL A 281 16.14 5.07 4.03
CA VAL A 281 17.54 4.75 3.67
C VAL A 281 17.99 3.50 4.39
N ALA A 282 18.89 2.74 3.76
CA ALA A 282 19.42 1.49 4.31
C ALA A 282 20.09 1.66 5.68
N SER A 283 20.69 2.83 5.96
CA SER A 283 21.30 3.11 7.26
C SER A 283 20.31 3.18 8.42
N GLU A 284 19.02 3.43 8.12
CA GLU A 284 17.94 3.49 9.10
C GLU A 284 17.08 2.22 9.10
N PHE A 285 16.92 1.58 7.95
CA PHE A 285 16.19 0.33 7.77
C PHE A 285 17.18 -0.72 7.27
N SER A 286 17.68 -1.57 8.18
CA SER A 286 18.68 -2.59 7.82
C SER A 286 18.40 -3.93 8.48
N GLY A 287 18.96 -4.99 7.90
CA GLY A 287 18.90 -6.33 8.48
C GLY A 287 17.47 -6.77 8.77
N PHE A 288 17.12 -6.95 10.05
CA PHE A 288 15.80 -7.43 10.46
C PHE A 288 14.66 -6.48 10.09
N ASP A 289 14.90 -5.18 9.90
CA ASP A 289 13.84 -4.24 9.52
C ASP A 289 13.23 -4.58 8.16
N HIS A 290 14.00 -5.22 7.27
CA HIS A 290 13.51 -5.70 5.99
C HIS A 290 12.36 -6.73 6.11
N TYR A 291 12.29 -7.48 7.21
CA TYR A 291 11.15 -8.38 7.46
C TYR A 291 9.84 -7.62 7.73
N TYR A 292 9.95 -6.46 8.38
CA TYR A 292 8.79 -5.74 8.91
C TYR A 292 8.30 -4.64 7.97
N GLY A 293 9.09 -4.29 6.95
CA GLY A 293 8.64 -3.43 5.86
C GLY A 293 7.49 -4.03 5.05
N VAL A 294 6.80 -3.18 4.29
CA VAL A 294 5.70 -3.56 3.39
C VAL A 294 6.13 -4.69 2.43
N GLY A 295 7.30 -4.56 1.82
CA GLY A 295 7.85 -5.55 0.89
C GLY A 295 8.05 -6.95 1.48
N GLY A 296 8.36 -7.03 2.78
CA GLY A 296 8.57 -8.30 3.47
C GLY A 296 7.34 -9.21 3.45
N MET A 297 6.11 -8.68 3.37
CA MET A 297 4.93 -9.54 3.22
C MET A 297 4.74 -10.06 1.80
N TYR A 298 5.25 -9.34 0.80
CA TYR A 298 4.98 -9.58 -0.61
C TYR A 298 6.00 -10.49 -1.31
N ALA A 299 7.22 -10.58 -0.77
CA ALA A 299 8.28 -11.38 -1.35
C ALA A 299 9.25 -11.91 -0.28
N VAL A 300 10.09 -12.86 -0.69
CA VAL A 300 11.31 -13.22 0.06
C VAL A 300 12.51 -12.82 -0.80
N ILE A 301 13.27 -11.82 -0.36
CA ILE A 301 14.43 -11.28 -1.09
C ILE A 301 15.67 -11.40 -0.20
N GLY A 302 16.75 -11.98 -0.74
CA GLY A 302 17.99 -12.17 0.02
C GLY A 302 17.82 -13.05 1.28
N GLY A 303 16.78 -13.89 1.32
CA GLY A 303 16.43 -14.69 2.50
C GLY A 303 15.68 -13.93 3.61
N MET A 304 15.24 -12.70 3.34
CA MET A 304 14.43 -11.87 4.24
C MET A 304 12.99 -11.78 3.73
N GLY A 305 12.02 -11.60 4.63
CA GLY A 305 10.61 -11.52 4.30
C GLY A 305 9.83 -12.82 4.54
N TRP A 306 8.51 -12.70 4.52
CA TRP A 306 7.53 -13.75 4.73
C TRP A 306 6.93 -14.28 3.42
N GLY A 307 6.82 -13.41 2.39
CA GLY A 307 6.29 -13.79 1.07
C GLY A 307 4.93 -14.49 1.15
N GLU A 308 3.98 -13.92 1.88
CA GLU A 308 2.64 -14.49 2.13
C GLU A 308 1.52 -13.85 1.30
N MET A 309 1.87 -12.77 0.60
CA MET A 309 0.96 -11.96 -0.18
C MET A 309 1.37 -11.97 -1.65
N TYR A 310 0.44 -12.34 -2.51
CA TYR A 310 0.68 -12.52 -3.94
C TYR A 310 -0.23 -11.63 -4.77
N ALA A 311 0.13 -11.42 -6.03
CA ALA A 311 -0.80 -10.87 -7.01
C ALA A 311 -2.07 -11.73 -7.07
N SER A 312 -3.23 -11.10 -7.05
CA SER A 312 -4.49 -11.81 -7.21
C SER A 312 -4.66 -12.32 -8.64
N ALA A 313 -5.49 -13.35 -8.84
CA ALA A 313 -5.80 -13.83 -10.18
C ALA A 313 -6.38 -12.71 -11.06
N LYS A 314 -7.27 -11.86 -10.52
CA LYS A 314 -7.82 -10.72 -11.25
C LYS A 314 -6.76 -9.72 -11.70
N TYR A 315 -5.76 -9.47 -10.85
CA TYR A 315 -4.67 -8.57 -11.22
C TYR A 315 -3.80 -9.18 -12.31
N ILE A 316 -3.50 -10.47 -12.24
CA ILE A 316 -2.78 -11.18 -13.33
C ILE A 316 -3.59 -11.14 -14.63
N ASP A 317 -4.90 -11.40 -14.58
CA ASP A 317 -5.77 -11.32 -15.75
C ASP A 317 -5.79 -9.90 -16.37
N LEU A 318 -5.78 -8.86 -15.53
CA LEU A 318 -5.66 -7.46 -15.98
C LEU A 318 -4.32 -7.19 -16.67
N LEU A 319 -3.21 -7.76 -16.17
CA LEU A 319 -1.91 -7.61 -16.81
C LEU A 319 -1.85 -8.35 -18.15
N ASP A 320 -2.60 -9.44 -18.31
CA ASP A 320 -2.66 -10.25 -19.52
C ASP A 320 -3.73 -9.78 -20.53
N GLU A 321 -4.47 -8.69 -20.25
CA GLU A 321 -5.62 -8.23 -21.03
C GLU A 321 -5.30 -7.95 -22.51
N THR A 322 -4.08 -7.48 -22.79
CA THR A 322 -3.60 -7.16 -24.16
C THR A 322 -2.68 -8.22 -24.75
N GLY A 323 -2.51 -9.35 -24.03
CA GLY A 323 -1.62 -10.45 -24.38
C GLY A 323 -0.93 -11.00 -23.12
N ARG A 324 -0.75 -12.32 -23.05
CA ARG A 324 -0.14 -12.98 -21.90
C ARG A 324 1.28 -12.52 -21.64
N ASN A 325 1.60 -12.20 -20.39
CA ASN A 325 2.97 -11.97 -19.93
C ASN A 325 3.72 -13.30 -19.73
N ASP A 326 4.89 -13.43 -20.36
CA ASP A 326 5.78 -14.57 -20.19
C ASP A 326 7.01 -14.15 -19.38
N TRP A 327 6.87 -14.24 -18.05
CA TRP A 327 7.95 -13.94 -17.12
C TRP A 327 9.16 -14.87 -17.27
N TYR A 328 8.97 -16.10 -17.75
CA TYR A 328 10.07 -17.04 -17.88
C TYR A 328 11.05 -16.61 -18.98
N ASN A 329 10.50 -16.22 -20.13
CA ASN A 329 11.28 -15.73 -21.26
C ASN A 329 11.54 -14.22 -21.22
N ASN A 330 11.16 -13.55 -20.12
CA ASN A 330 11.23 -12.09 -19.96
C ASN A 330 10.54 -11.32 -21.10
N ASN A 331 9.43 -11.86 -21.61
CA ASN A 331 8.60 -11.22 -22.62
C ASN A 331 7.33 -10.68 -21.95
N LEU A 332 7.39 -9.42 -21.53
CA LEU A 332 6.32 -8.75 -20.80
C LEU A 332 5.56 -7.83 -21.75
N VAL A 333 4.25 -8.06 -21.88
CA VAL A 333 3.33 -7.26 -22.69
C VAL A 333 2.93 -6.00 -21.92
N ASP A 334 2.51 -6.17 -20.67
CA ASP A 334 2.21 -5.06 -19.76
C ASP A 334 3.43 -4.69 -18.93
N ALA A 335 3.79 -3.41 -18.88
CA ALA A 335 4.97 -2.94 -18.16
C ALA A 335 4.87 -3.17 -16.64
N ARG A 336 3.64 -3.19 -16.08
CA ARG A 336 3.39 -3.44 -14.66
C ARG A 336 3.69 -4.89 -14.27
N ALA A 337 3.75 -5.82 -15.22
CA ALA A 337 4.14 -7.20 -14.98
C ALA A 337 5.59 -7.32 -14.47
N ALA A 338 6.43 -6.31 -14.70
CA ALA A 338 7.80 -6.26 -14.18
C ALA A 338 7.88 -6.24 -12.64
N PHE A 339 6.79 -5.86 -11.96
CA PHE A 339 6.71 -5.85 -10.50
C PHE A 339 6.18 -7.17 -9.93
N ILE A 340 5.87 -8.14 -10.78
CA ILE A 340 5.45 -9.48 -10.38
C ILE A 340 6.58 -10.46 -10.69
N GLU A 341 6.87 -11.33 -9.72
CA GLU A 341 7.94 -12.32 -9.84
C GLU A 341 7.37 -13.72 -9.52
N PRO A 342 6.87 -14.45 -10.54
CA PRO A 342 6.42 -15.82 -10.37
C PRO A 342 7.56 -16.70 -9.86
N GLN A 343 7.27 -17.54 -8.87
CA GLN A 343 8.27 -18.43 -8.27
C GLN A 343 8.12 -19.84 -8.84
N TYR A 344 9.09 -20.26 -9.64
CA TYR A 344 9.13 -21.59 -10.26
C TYR A 344 9.93 -22.60 -9.42
N VAL A 345 9.64 -23.89 -9.61
CA VAL A 345 10.51 -24.99 -9.16
C VAL A 345 11.80 -24.95 -10.00
N GLU A 346 12.95 -25.31 -9.40
CA GLU A 346 14.28 -25.11 -10.03
C GLU A 346 14.49 -25.95 -11.30
N GLU A 347 13.85 -27.10 -11.41
CA GLU A 347 13.89 -27.93 -12.61
C GLU A 347 12.88 -27.43 -13.64
N GLU A 348 13.30 -27.29 -14.90
CA GLU A 348 12.41 -27.00 -16.02
C GLU A 348 11.37 -28.13 -16.18
N ASP A 349 10.23 -27.98 -15.51
CA ASP A 349 9.07 -28.89 -15.61
C ASP A 349 7.87 -28.13 -16.17
N ARG A 350 7.60 -28.31 -17.46
CA ARG A 350 6.44 -27.71 -18.13
C ARG A 350 5.17 -28.47 -17.76
N VAL A 351 4.16 -27.72 -17.33
CA VAL A 351 2.87 -28.23 -16.88
C VAL A 351 1.73 -27.44 -17.51
N PHE A 352 0.54 -28.05 -17.58
CA PHE A 352 -0.69 -27.33 -17.87
C PHE A 352 -1.30 -26.83 -16.56
N ARG A 353 -1.31 -25.51 -16.37
CA ARG A 353 -1.80 -24.86 -15.16
C ARG A 353 -3.19 -24.30 -15.42
N PHE A 354 -4.15 -24.59 -14.56
CA PHE A 354 -5.52 -24.10 -14.71
C PHE A 354 -6.23 -24.03 -13.36
N ILE A 355 -7.36 -23.32 -13.35
CA ILE A 355 -8.27 -23.25 -12.21
C ILE A 355 -9.47 -24.15 -12.51
N LYS A 356 -9.83 -25.02 -11.56
CA LYS A 356 -11.03 -25.85 -11.64
C LYS A 356 -12.06 -25.49 -10.59
N ASN A 357 -13.33 -25.70 -10.93
CA ASN A 357 -14.46 -25.53 -10.03
C ASN A 357 -14.50 -26.63 -8.97
N VAL A 358 -15.07 -26.30 -7.81
CA VAL A 358 -15.27 -27.21 -6.68
C VAL A 358 -16.75 -27.27 -6.35
N TYR A 359 -17.30 -28.48 -6.35
CA TYR A 359 -18.73 -28.71 -6.21
C TYR A 359 -19.08 -29.40 -4.88
N PRO A 360 -20.29 -29.17 -4.33
CA PRO A 360 -20.81 -29.90 -3.19
C PRO A 360 -20.82 -31.40 -3.44
N LEU A 361 -20.36 -32.17 -2.45
CA LEU A 361 -20.38 -33.63 -2.49
C LEU A 361 -21.77 -34.18 -2.14
N LYS A 362 -22.76 -33.90 -3.00
CA LYS A 362 -24.15 -34.32 -2.83
C LYS A 362 -24.74 -34.84 -4.14
N LYS A 363 -25.69 -35.77 -4.04
CA LYS A 363 -26.42 -36.28 -5.18
C LYS A 363 -27.31 -35.17 -5.78
N GLY A 364 -27.26 -35.02 -7.10
CA GLY A 364 -28.01 -34.00 -7.82
C GLY A 364 -27.29 -32.65 -7.94
N THR A 365 -26.06 -32.53 -7.47
CA THR A 365 -25.20 -31.37 -7.74
C THR A 365 -25.07 -31.13 -9.25
N SER A 366 -25.14 -29.86 -9.65
CA SER A 366 -25.09 -29.40 -11.03
C SER A 366 -23.91 -28.43 -11.26
N VAL A 367 -23.73 -28.01 -12.51
CA VAL A 367 -22.69 -27.03 -12.87
C VAL A 367 -22.90 -25.66 -12.22
N ASP A 368 -24.16 -25.33 -11.87
CA ASP A 368 -24.51 -24.05 -11.26
C ASP A 368 -24.18 -24.02 -9.75
N ASP A 369 -23.89 -25.17 -9.15
CA ASP A 369 -23.62 -25.32 -7.71
C ASP A 369 -22.14 -25.12 -7.36
N ASN A 370 -21.36 -24.34 -8.13
CA ASN A 370 -19.96 -24.12 -7.82
C ASN A 370 -19.78 -23.42 -6.46
N THR A 371 -18.93 -23.97 -5.60
CA THR A 371 -18.70 -23.46 -4.22
C THR A 371 -17.32 -22.87 -4.02
N ASN A 372 -16.32 -23.26 -4.82
CA ASN A 372 -14.95 -22.79 -4.66
C ASN A 372 -14.12 -23.08 -5.91
N TYR A 373 -12.85 -22.70 -5.88
CA TYR A 373 -11.89 -22.94 -6.94
C TYR A 373 -10.64 -23.62 -6.41
N ASN A 374 -10.02 -24.46 -7.23
CA ASN A 374 -8.75 -25.10 -6.94
C ASN A 374 -7.76 -24.89 -8.08
N TYR A 375 -6.51 -24.59 -7.72
CA TYR A 375 -5.40 -24.49 -8.65
C TYR A 375 -4.82 -25.88 -8.96
N VAL A 376 -4.55 -26.15 -10.23
CA VAL A 376 -4.00 -27.43 -10.72
C VAL A 376 -2.78 -27.18 -11.59
N GLN A 377 -1.79 -28.07 -11.46
CA GLN A 377 -0.60 -28.14 -12.32
C GLN A 377 -0.49 -29.56 -12.89
N ALA A 378 -1.18 -29.82 -14.00
CA ALA A 378 -1.26 -31.13 -14.62
C ALA A 378 -0.02 -31.43 -15.47
N LYS A 379 0.41 -32.69 -15.44
CA LYS A 379 1.58 -33.15 -16.22
C LYS A 379 1.25 -33.09 -17.71
N LEU A 380 2.16 -32.54 -18.51
CA LEU A 380 2.02 -32.53 -19.97
C LEU A 380 2.51 -33.82 -20.59
N ILE A 381 1.80 -34.28 -21.63
CA ILE A 381 2.19 -35.42 -22.46
C ILE A 381 1.94 -35.05 -23.92
N ASN A 382 2.90 -35.36 -24.80
CA ASN A 382 2.71 -35.29 -26.24
C ASN A 382 2.47 -36.69 -26.79
N LYS A 383 1.41 -36.86 -27.57
CA LYS A 383 1.10 -38.11 -28.27
C LYS A 383 0.88 -37.81 -29.75
N ASN A 384 1.80 -38.28 -30.59
CA ASN A 384 1.70 -38.13 -32.04
C ASN A 384 1.50 -36.67 -32.51
N GLY A 385 2.09 -35.70 -31.81
CA GLY A 385 1.97 -34.27 -32.13
C GLY A 385 0.78 -33.57 -31.45
N GLU A 386 -0.12 -34.31 -30.80
CA GLU A 386 -1.21 -33.74 -30.00
C GLU A 386 -0.80 -33.60 -28.54
N LEU A 387 -1.22 -32.50 -27.91
CA LEU A 387 -0.95 -32.24 -26.50
C LEU A 387 -2.08 -32.74 -25.62
N TYR A 388 -1.69 -33.37 -24.51
CA TYR A 388 -2.56 -33.85 -23.46
C TYR A 388 -2.03 -33.39 -22.11
N CYS A 389 -2.90 -33.30 -21.12
CA CYS A 389 -2.50 -33.24 -19.73
C CYS A 389 -3.04 -34.43 -18.94
N VAL A 390 -2.30 -34.84 -17.92
CA VAL A 390 -2.71 -35.89 -16.99
C VAL A 390 -2.86 -35.31 -15.59
N GLU A 391 -4.04 -35.56 -15.02
CA GLU A 391 -4.36 -35.19 -13.65
C GLU A 391 -4.74 -36.42 -12.81
N THR A 392 -4.23 -36.49 -11.59
CA THR A 392 -4.66 -37.47 -10.60
C THR A 392 -5.90 -36.97 -9.86
N GLN A 393 -7.05 -37.62 -10.08
CA GLN A 393 -8.34 -37.22 -9.51
C GLN A 393 -8.87 -38.24 -8.50
N THR A 394 -9.63 -37.76 -7.50
CA THR A 394 -10.28 -38.60 -6.49
C THR A 394 -11.44 -39.39 -7.11
N GLN A 395 -11.53 -40.67 -6.78
CA GLN A 395 -12.66 -41.53 -7.15
C GLN A 395 -13.78 -41.37 -6.11
N TYR A 396 -15.03 -41.32 -6.56
CA TYR A 396 -16.20 -41.08 -5.70
C TYR A 396 -17.21 -42.22 -5.79
N GLU A 397 -18.06 -42.33 -4.77
CA GLU A 397 -19.22 -43.22 -4.75
C GLU A 397 -20.40 -42.55 -4.02
N TYR A 398 -21.62 -43.04 -4.29
CA TYR A 398 -22.81 -42.58 -3.60
C TYR A 398 -22.96 -43.29 -2.24
N ASN A 399 -23.19 -42.50 -1.19
CA ASN A 399 -23.61 -42.97 0.12
C ASN A 399 -24.96 -42.32 0.47
N GLY A 400 -26.06 -42.98 0.07
CA GLY A 400 -27.38 -42.39 0.16
C GLY A 400 -27.52 -41.15 -0.73
N ASN A 401 -27.70 -39.98 -0.11
CA ASN A 401 -27.79 -38.69 -0.81
C ASN A 401 -26.46 -37.93 -0.86
N ASP A 402 -25.43 -38.42 -0.17
CA ASP A 402 -24.12 -37.78 -0.15
C ASP A 402 -23.19 -38.46 -1.16
N ILE A 403 -22.21 -37.70 -1.65
CA ILE A 403 -21.08 -38.22 -2.42
C ILE A 403 -19.90 -38.33 -1.45
N VAL A 404 -19.21 -39.46 -1.45
CA VAL A 404 -18.03 -39.67 -0.61
C VAL A 404 -16.85 -40.15 -1.44
N ALA A 405 -15.65 -39.78 -1.02
CA ALA A 405 -14.43 -40.28 -1.66
C ALA A 405 -14.27 -41.78 -1.38
N ARG A 406 -14.04 -42.58 -2.42
CA ARG A 406 -13.83 -44.03 -2.29
C ARG A 406 -12.58 -44.31 -1.48
N LYS A 407 -12.67 -45.27 -0.57
CA LYS A 407 -11.56 -45.70 0.27
C LYS A 407 -11.02 -47.05 -0.17
N GLY A 408 -9.70 -47.18 -0.18
CA GLY A 408 -9.00 -48.44 -0.36
C GLY A 408 -9.08 -49.32 0.89
N ALA A 409 -8.57 -50.53 0.79
CA ALA A 409 -8.47 -51.44 1.95
C ALA A 409 -7.58 -50.88 3.08
N ASP A 410 -6.73 -49.89 2.79
CA ASP A 410 -5.87 -49.18 3.75
C ASP A 410 -6.49 -47.86 4.25
N ASP A 411 -7.77 -47.63 4.01
CA ASP A 411 -8.54 -46.41 4.37
C ASP A 411 -8.03 -45.11 3.70
N LYS A 412 -7.12 -45.23 2.72
CA LYS A 412 -6.69 -44.10 1.89
C LYS A 412 -7.69 -43.82 0.80
N THR A 413 -7.79 -42.54 0.43
CA THR A 413 -8.61 -42.10 -0.69
C THR A 413 -8.05 -42.67 -1.99
N LEU A 414 -8.89 -43.36 -2.75
CA LEU A 414 -8.53 -43.88 -4.06
C LEU A 414 -8.52 -42.76 -5.11
N THR A 415 -7.54 -42.81 -5.99
CA THR A 415 -7.34 -41.83 -7.06
C THR A 415 -7.08 -42.51 -8.40
N ARG A 416 -7.44 -41.85 -9.49
CA ARG A 416 -7.18 -42.30 -10.86
C ARG A 416 -6.52 -41.20 -11.68
N GLU A 417 -5.54 -41.57 -12.49
CA GLU A 417 -5.02 -40.67 -13.54
C GLU A 417 -6.03 -40.56 -14.67
N VAL A 418 -6.38 -39.33 -15.02
CA VAL A 418 -7.29 -39.01 -16.11
C VAL A 418 -6.54 -38.15 -17.10
N GLU A 419 -6.65 -38.52 -18.36
CA GLU A 419 -6.00 -37.84 -19.46
C GLU A 419 -7.00 -36.97 -20.20
N TYR A 420 -6.61 -35.73 -20.46
CA TYR A 420 -7.40 -34.74 -21.18
C TYR A 420 -6.63 -34.22 -22.37
N LYS A 421 -7.29 -34.18 -23.53
CA LYS A 421 -6.75 -33.50 -24.71
C LYS A 421 -6.75 -31.99 -24.48
N LEU A 422 -5.68 -31.33 -24.90
CA LEU A 422 -5.57 -29.87 -24.88
C LEU A 422 -5.88 -29.33 -26.29
N THR A 423 -6.92 -28.50 -26.39
CA THR A 423 -7.26 -27.77 -27.60
C THR A 423 -6.59 -26.39 -27.55
N PRO A 424 -5.84 -25.97 -28.58
CA PRO A 424 -5.19 -24.66 -28.58
C PRO A 424 -6.21 -23.52 -28.68
N VAL A 425 -6.05 -22.51 -27.83
CA VAL A 425 -6.76 -21.23 -27.91
C VAL A 425 -5.82 -20.16 -28.48
N SER A 426 -4.58 -20.12 -28.01
CA SER A 426 -3.48 -19.34 -28.58
C SER A 426 -2.18 -20.12 -28.37
N GLU A 427 -1.65 -20.75 -29.42
CA GLU A 427 -0.41 -21.54 -29.32
C GLU A 427 0.81 -20.68 -28.99
N GLU A 428 0.88 -19.47 -29.57
CA GLU A 428 1.96 -18.51 -29.32
C GLU A 428 2.05 -18.12 -27.85
N GLU A 429 0.90 -17.87 -27.23
CA GLU A 429 0.81 -17.52 -25.81
C GLU A 429 0.76 -18.76 -24.90
N GLY A 430 0.82 -19.97 -25.46
CA GLY A 430 0.72 -21.22 -24.71
C GLY A 430 -0.61 -21.41 -23.97
N ILE A 431 -1.70 -20.84 -24.50
CA ILE A 431 -3.04 -20.90 -23.92
C ILE A 431 -3.83 -22.04 -24.57
N TYR A 432 -4.35 -22.93 -23.74
CA TYR A 432 -5.10 -24.10 -24.16
C TYR A 432 -6.35 -24.29 -23.29
N GLU A 433 -7.27 -25.12 -23.77
CA GLU A 433 -8.44 -25.51 -23.02
C GLU A 433 -8.64 -27.04 -23.01
N ILE A 434 -9.34 -27.51 -21.98
CA ILE A 434 -9.92 -28.84 -21.93
C ILE A 434 -11.43 -28.65 -22.15
N GLU A 435 -11.94 -29.10 -23.30
CA GLU A 435 -13.34 -28.90 -23.70
C GLU A 435 -14.34 -29.60 -22.75
N SER A 436 -13.97 -30.79 -22.25
CA SER A 436 -14.81 -31.63 -21.40
C SER A 436 -14.03 -32.17 -20.20
N TYR A 437 -13.76 -31.29 -19.25
CA TYR A 437 -13.12 -31.62 -17.99
C TYR A 437 -14.14 -32.20 -17.01
N ASN A 438 -14.02 -33.51 -16.74
CA ASN A 438 -14.87 -34.18 -15.75
C ASN A 438 -14.38 -33.91 -14.33
N THR A 439 -15.25 -33.36 -13.48
CA THR A 439 -14.94 -33.05 -12.07
C THR A 439 -15.24 -34.20 -11.09
N PHE A 440 -16.00 -35.22 -11.52
CA PHE A 440 -16.37 -36.37 -10.70
C PHE A 440 -16.03 -37.71 -11.36
N ILE A 441 -15.21 -38.50 -10.69
CA ILE A 441 -14.80 -39.82 -11.17
C ILE A 441 -15.65 -40.94 -10.55
N ASP A 442 -16.07 -41.88 -11.39
CA ASP A 442 -16.85 -43.11 -11.07
C ASP A 442 -18.33 -42.90 -10.71
N ILE A 443 -18.81 -41.65 -10.77
CA ILE A 443 -20.23 -41.29 -10.62
C ILE A 443 -20.66 -40.41 -11.80
N GLU A 444 -21.90 -39.91 -11.78
CA GLU A 444 -22.41 -39.01 -12.82
C GLU A 444 -21.46 -37.80 -13.01
N PRO A 445 -20.92 -37.59 -14.22
CA PRO A 445 -19.92 -36.56 -14.45
C PRO A 445 -20.55 -35.18 -14.49
N ILE A 446 -19.85 -34.19 -13.92
CA ILE A 446 -20.06 -32.79 -14.24
C ILE A 446 -18.89 -32.36 -15.13
N ASN A 447 -19.18 -32.20 -16.42
CA ASN A 447 -18.22 -31.77 -17.42
C ASN A 447 -18.29 -30.26 -17.58
N ILE A 448 -17.13 -29.62 -17.56
CA ILE A 448 -16.97 -28.19 -17.80
C ILE A 448 -15.83 -27.95 -18.79
N THR A 449 -15.86 -26.81 -19.47
CA THR A 449 -14.70 -26.32 -20.20
C THR A 449 -13.79 -25.58 -19.23
N VAL A 450 -12.50 -25.91 -19.21
CA VAL A 450 -11.50 -25.17 -18.42
C VAL A 450 -10.40 -24.63 -19.32
N LYS A 451 -10.07 -23.36 -19.14
CA LYS A 451 -8.96 -22.69 -19.82
C LYS A 451 -7.75 -22.65 -18.90
N GLY A 452 -6.57 -22.79 -19.47
CA GLY A 452 -5.32 -22.77 -18.74
C GLY A 452 -4.13 -22.37 -19.61
N VAL A 453 -2.95 -22.46 -19.02
CA VAL A 453 -1.70 -22.08 -19.67
C VAL A 453 -0.65 -23.19 -19.52
N ILE A 454 0.11 -23.42 -20.58
CA ILE A 454 1.36 -24.16 -20.52
C ILE A 454 2.43 -23.22 -19.99
N ASP A 455 3.03 -23.59 -18.86
CA ASP A 455 4.09 -22.83 -18.22
C ASP A 455 4.96 -23.76 -17.34
N ASN A 456 6.02 -23.21 -16.77
CA ASN A 456 6.82 -23.90 -15.78
C ASN A 456 6.04 -24.13 -14.48
N ARG A 457 6.37 -25.24 -13.80
CA ARG A 457 5.79 -25.59 -12.53
C ARG A 457 6.09 -24.51 -11.49
N MET A 458 5.03 -23.97 -10.90
CA MET A 458 5.06 -23.00 -9.82
C MET A 458 5.36 -23.67 -8.49
N LYS A 459 6.17 -23.00 -7.67
CA LYS A 459 6.20 -23.22 -6.22
C LYS A 459 4.83 -22.86 -5.64
N LEU A 460 4.39 -23.67 -4.67
CA LEU A 460 3.11 -23.51 -4.00
C LEU A 460 3.30 -23.20 -2.52
N ASN A 461 2.45 -22.33 -1.99
CA ASN A 461 2.30 -22.11 -0.56
C ASN A 461 0.85 -22.41 -0.16
N ARG A 462 0.63 -23.43 0.68
CA ARG A 462 -0.71 -23.91 1.05
C ARG A 462 -1.62 -24.13 -0.17
N VAL A 463 -1.08 -24.71 -1.25
CA VAL A 463 -1.70 -24.96 -2.57
C VAL A 463 -1.89 -23.75 -3.50
N TYR A 464 -1.55 -22.53 -3.09
CA TYR A 464 -1.62 -21.34 -3.93
C TYR A 464 -0.30 -21.11 -4.69
N PRO A 465 -0.35 -20.78 -6.00
CA PRO A 465 0.84 -20.45 -6.76
C PRO A 465 1.45 -19.14 -6.26
N MET A 466 2.78 -19.11 -6.12
CA MET A 466 3.51 -17.98 -5.56
C MET A 466 3.86 -16.95 -6.63
N PHE A 467 3.15 -15.82 -6.64
CA PHE A 467 3.45 -14.65 -7.48
C PHE A 467 3.90 -13.51 -6.57
N TYR A 468 5.21 -13.43 -6.29
CA TYR A 468 5.74 -12.36 -5.46
C TYR A 468 5.47 -11.00 -6.08
N ILE A 469 5.28 -9.98 -5.24
CA ILE A 469 5.14 -8.59 -5.67
C ILE A 469 6.37 -7.83 -5.19
N THR A 470 7.14 -7.25 -6.11
CA THR A 470 8.42 -6.58 -5.82
C THR A 470 8.31 -5.06 -5.82
N LYS A 471 7.12 -4.50 -6.10
CA LYS A 471 6.86 -3.04 -6.17
C LYS A 471 7.30 -2.26 -4.93
N ALA A 472 7.24 -2.87 -3.75
CA ALA A 472 7.63 -2.26 -2.47
C ALA A 472 8.99 -2.79 -1.97
N SER A 473 9.95 -3.02 -2.86
CA SER A 473 11.27 -3.58 -2.57
C SER A 473 12.28 -3.20 -3.65
N ARG A 474 13.55 -3.53 -3.41
CA ARG A 474 14.70 -3.35 -4.30
C ARG A 474 15.16 -1.91 -4.54
N GLU A 475 14.78 -0.96 -3.69
CA GLU A 475 15.26 0.43 -3.84
C GLU A 475 16.76 0.50 -3.56
N GLY A 476 17.57 0.73 -4.61
CA GLY A 476 19.02 0.89 -4.51
C GLY A 476 19.84 -0.37 -4.16
N GLU A 477 19.22 -1.45 -3.67
CA GLU A 477 19.88 -2.70 -3.26
C GLU A 477 18.92 -3.90 -3.32
N GLU A 478 19.45 -5.14 -3.32
CA GLU A 478 18.63 -6.37 -3.31
C GLU A 478 18.05 -6.66 -1.91
N SER A 479 17.10 -5.83 -1.48
CA SER A 479 16.44 -5.92 -0.17
C SER A 479 14.97 -5.49 -0.23
N HIS A 480 14.31 -5.42 0.94
CA HIS A 480 12.97 -4.84 1.08
C HIS A 480 12.98 -3.33 1.35
N LEU A 481 14.12 -2.65 1.15
CA LEU A 481 14.17 -1.20 1.18
C LEU A 481 13.25 -0.62 0.10
N HIS A 482 12.45 0.35 0.52
CA HIS A 482 11.46 1.02 -0.32
C HIS A 482 11.01 2.31 0.37
N SER A 483 11.08 3.42 -0.34
CA SER A 483 10.50 4.71 0.01
C SER A 483 9.07 4.78 -0.54
N PRO A 484 8.03 4.74 0.31
CA PRO A 484 6.64 4.79 -0.16
C PRO A 484 6.36 6.06 -0.97
N VAL A 485 5.97 5.88 -2.22
CA VAL A 485 5.54 6.98 -3.09
C VAL A 485 4.08 7.31 -2.78
N ILE A 486 3.83 8.57 -2.43
CA ILE A 486 2.51 9.05 -2.04
C ILE A 486 1.81 9.71 -3.21
N ILE A 487 2.57 10.36 -4.10
CA ILE A 487 2.08 11.08 -5.28
C ILE A 487 3.05 10.87 -6.44
N ARG A 488 2.50 10.47 -7.59
CA ARG A 488 3.24 10.21 -8.84
C ARG A 488 2.56 10.91 -9.99
N LEU A 489 3.32 11.44 -10.95
CA LEU A 489 2.77 12.13 -12.12
C LEU A 489 1.81 11.24 -12.93
N GLY A 490 2.11 9.94 -13.09
CA GLY A 490 1.20 9.02 -13.77
C GLY A 490 -0.18 8.91 -13.13
N GLU A 491 -0.34 9.23 -11.84
CA GLU A 491 -1.65 9.30 -11.19
C GLU A 491 -2.38 10.60 -11.51
N VAL A 492 -1.64 11.70 -11.67
CA VAL A 492 -2.20 13.01 -12.05
C VAL A 492 -2.83 12.95 -13.44
N TYR A 493 -2.23 12.20 -14.37
CA TYR A 493 -2.82 11.95 -15.70
C TYR A 493 -4.09 11.08 -15.69
N LEU A 494 -4.32 10.32 -14.61
CA LEU A 494 -5.49 9.45 -14.46
C LEU A 494 -6.64 10.11 -13.70
N ASN A 495 -6.34 11.16 -12.91
CA ASN A 495 -7.32 11.94 -12.16
C ASN A 495 -8.01 12.97 -13.08
#